data_AF-A0A9P0Q1P5-F1
#
_entry.id   AF-A0A9P0Q1P5-F1
#
_cell.length_a   1.000
_cell.length_b   1.000
_cell.length_c   1.000
_cell.angle_alpha   90.00
_cell.angle_beta   90.00
_cell.angle_gamma   90.00
#
_symmetry.space_group_name_H-M   'P 1'
#
loop_
_entity.id
_entity.type
_entity.pdbx_description
1 polymer ?
#
loop_
_entity_poly.entity_id
_entity_poly.type
_entity_poly.pdbx_seq_one_letter_code
_entity_poly.pdbx_strand_id
1 'polypeptide(L)'
;MLNSVPCALSFKREDPLSLHRLIMESRHFVATIWNSVQYWLCCCVALSVLQTIAALFMLPGLMTTWQVLWFCCIVIPAISISLMAKPLDMDVMKKPQGKIQTVVNLNGAIFVIWCYGSKFLLTFVVVTASYIGTLSSHCNQMCIALPNCTCAFLFHPILLNDSMLTEGWDENKWTLHVSRLILCFITLLHFVVISTGFIHRDHLMFQKPAHSNLYWLATVFTLIAVQSVYTIIVLMVVRENEYDEKYVVPLWVIIFGALSSFGVLIISEMVKKQEIKVNKRFLKRARLDFGTKLGMNSPF
;
A
#
# COMPACT_ATOMS: atom_id res chain seq x y z
N MET A 1 16.86 -24.48 -43.14
CA MET A 1 16.72 -23.37 -42.17
C MET A 1 16.97 -22.02 -42.84
N LEU A 2 16.17 -21.67 -43.86
CA LEU A 2 16.16 -20.33 -44.47
C LEU A 2 14.69 -19.92 -44.63
N ASN A 3 14.37 -18.67 -44.31
CA ASN A 3 13.05 -18.01 -44.34
C ASN A 3 12.27 -17.86 -43.01
N SER A 4 12.93 -17.74 -41.86
CA SER A 4 12.33 -16.97 -40.76
C SER A 4 12.83 -15.54 -40.81
N VAL A 5 12.00 -14.63 -41.34
CA VAL A 5 12.13 -13.17 -41.14
C VAL A 5 12.28 -12.91 -39.63
N PRO A 6 13.07 -11.91 -39.17
CA PRO A 6 13.12 -11.55 -37.76
C PRO A 6 11.70 -11.24 -37.27
N CYS A 7 11.10 -12.20 -36.59
CA CYS A 7 9.77 -12.12 -36.03
C CYS A 7 9.90 -12.37 -34.53
N ALA A 8 9.27 -11.54 -33.72
CA ALA A 8 9.25 -11.70 -32.26
C ALA A 8 8.50 -12.98 -31.82
N LEU A 9 7.77 -13.63 -32.74
CA LEU A 9 6.99 -14.84 -32.51
C LEU A 9 7.32 -15.88 -33.59
N SER A 10 7.74 -17.07 -33.16
CA SER A 10 7.96 -18.23 -34.03
C SER A 10 6.99 -19.33 -33.65
N PHE A 11 6.09 -19.70 -34.55
CA PHE A 11 5.15 -20.80 -34.35
C PHE A 11 5.67 -22.06 -35.04
N LYS A 12 5.62 -23.22 -34.36
CA LYS A 12 5.72 -24.51 -35.06
C LYS A 12 4.34 -24.89 -35.58
N ARG A 13 4.30 -25.46 -36.78
CA ARG A 13 3.04 -25.87 -37.46
C ARG A 13 2.25 -26.92 -36.66
N GLU A 14 2.89 -27.59 -35.72
CA GLU A 14 2.33 -28.63 -34.84
C GLU A 14 1.80 -28.08 -33.50
N ASP A 15 2.04 -26.80 -33.18
CA ASP A 15 1.57 -26.21 -31.93
C ASP A 15 0.07 -25.86 -32.04
N PRO A 16 -0.80 -26.41 -31.17
CA PRO A 16 -2.24 -26.12 -31.18
C PRO A 16 -2.58 -24.71 -30.63
N LEU A 17 -1.58 -23.83 -30.45
CA LEU A 17 -1.73 -22.51 -29.86
C LEU A 17 -2.35 -21.53 -30.85
N SER A 18 -3.63 -21.25 -30.68
CA SER A 18 -4.32 -20.24 -31.49
C SER A 18 -3.80 -18.83 -31.19
N LEU A 19 -3.55 -18.04 -32.23
CA LEU A 19 -3.18 -16.62 -32.14
C LEU A 19 -4.14 -15.83 -31.23
N HIS A 20 -5.43 -16.20 -31.23
CA HIS A 20 -6.45 -15.64 -30.36
C HIS A 20 -6.13 -15.83 -28.87
N ARG A 21 -5.69 -17.02 -28.46
CA ARG A 21 -5.31 -17.30 -27.07
C ARG A 21 -4.08 -16.51 -26.65
N LEU A 22 -3.10 -16.34 -27.55
CA LEU A 22 -1.91 -15.52 -27.30
C LEU A 22 -2.27 -14.04 -27.10
N ILE A 23 -3.16 -13.50 -27.94
CA ILE A 23 -3.67 -12.13 -27.79
C ILE A 23 -4.45 -11.98 -26.47
N MET A 24 -5.20 -13.01 -26.06
CA MET A 24 -5.89 -13.03 -24.77
C MET A 24 -4.93 -12.96 -23.59
N GLU A 25 -3.91 -13.82 -23.58
CA GLU A 25 -2.92 -13.88 -22.52
C GLU A 25 -2.13 -12.58 -22.41
N SER A 26 -1.66 -12.03 -23.54
CA SER A 26 -0.90 -10.78 -23.56
C SER A 26 -1.71 -9.59 -23.05
N ARG A 27 -2.98 -9.44 -23.46
CA ARG A 27 -3.84 -8.36 -22.95
C ARG A 27 -4.10 -8.50 -21.46
N HIS A 28 -4.32 -9.72 -20.98
CA HIS A 28 -4.48 -10.00 -19.57
C HIS A 28 -3.21 -9.67 -18.78
N PHE A 29 -2.06 -10.14 -19.25
CA PHE A 29 -0.75 -9.90 -18.65
C PHE A 29 -0.44 -8.41 -18.52
N VAL A 30 -0.59 -7.64 -19.62
CA VAL A 30 -0.38 -6.18 -19.61
C VAL A 30 -1.30 -5.49 -18.63
N ALA A 31 -2.59 -5.84 -18.59
CA ALA A 31 -3.52 -5.25 -17.63
C ALA A 31 -3.12 -5.54 -16.16
N THR A 32 -2.58 -6.73 -15.91
CA THR A 32 -2.15 -7.13 -14.56
C THR A 32 -0.84 -6.48 -14.15
N ILE A 33 0.12 -6.34 -15.07
CA ILE A 33 1.34 -5.56 -14.86
C ILE A 33 1.00 -4.13 -14.47
N TRP A 34 0.13 -3.46 -15.24
CA TRP A 34 -0.21 -2.06 -14.95
C TRP A 34 -0.86 -1.89 -13.57
N ASN A 35 -1.71 -2.83 -13.15
CA ASN A 35 -2.29 -2.81 -11.81
C ASN A 35 -1.21 -3.00 -10.72
N SER A 36 -0.28 -3.92 -10.96
CA SER A 36 0.84 -4.24 -10.06
C SER A 36 1.81 -3.06 -9.90
N VAL A 37 2.24 -2.46 -11.02
CA VAL A 37 3.10 -1.26 -11.05
C VAL A 37 2.40 -0.08 -10.39
N GLN A 38 1.11 0.09 -10.65
CA GLN A 38 0.33 1.17 -10.04
C GLN A 38 0.25 1.04 -8.53
N TYR A 39 0.00 -0.16 -8.01
CA TYR A 39 0.02 -0.42 -6.57
C TYR A 39 1.41 -0.11 -5.97
N TRP A 40 2.48 -0.57 -6.63
CA TRP A 40 3.85 -0.33 -6.18
C TRP A 40 4.16 1.17 -6.06
N LEU A 41 3.89 1.94 -7.12
CA LEU A 41 4.11 3.39 -7.14
C LEU A 41 3.29 4.09 -6.05
N CYS A 42 2.00 3.73 -5.89
CA CYS A 42 1.15 4.31 -4.85
C CYS A 42 1.69 4.05 -3.44
N CYS A 43 2.16 2.84 -3.15
CA CYS A 43 2.73 2.51 -1.84
C CYS A 43 4.05 3.26 -1.58
N CYS A 44 4.93 3.39 -2.58
CA CYS A 44 6.16 4.18 -2.44
C CYS A 44 5.86 5.67 -2.17
N VAL A 45 4.90 6.26 -2.89
CA VAL A 45 4.46 7.64 -2.65
C VAL A 45 3.78 7.77 -1.27
N ALA A 46 3.01 6.78 -0.84
CA ALA A 46 2.39 6.80 0.48
C ALA A 46 3.44 6.79 1.60
N LEU A 47 4.51 6.00 1.46
CA LEU A 47 5.61 5.99 2.43
C LEU A 47 6.35 7.33 2.49
N SER A 48 6.63 7.95 1.34
CA SER A 48 7.29 9.26 1.33
C SER A 48 6.41 10.33 1.98
N VAL A 49 5.11 10.34 1.67
CA VAL A 49 4.14 11.25 2.29
C VAL A 49 4.08 11.06 3.80
N LEU A 50 4.04 9.83 4.30
CA LEU A 50 4.08 9.54 5.74
C LEU A 50 5.30 10.14 6.44
N GLN A 51 6.50 10.00 5.85
CA GLN A 51 7.72 10.58 6.41
C GLN A 51 7.69 12.12 6.37
N THR A 52 7.16 12.70 5.28
CA THR A 52 7.01 14.17 5.20
C THR A 52 6.00 14.69 6.22
N ILE A 53 4.91 13.98 6.48
CA ILE A 53 3.94 14.34 7.52
C ILE A 53 4.60 14.33 8.89
N ALA A 54 5.39 13.29 9.20
CA ALA A 54 6.13 13.24 10.47
C ALA A 54 7.08 14.43 10.63
N ALA A 55 7.81 14.80 9.57
CA ALA A 55 8.68 15.98 9.58
C ALA A 55 7.90 17.29 9.76
N LEU A 56 6.73 17.43 9.14
CA LEU A 56 5.89 18.63 9.28
C LEU A 56 5.36 18.83 10.70
N PHE A 57 5.05 17.75 11.40
CA PHE A 57 4.61 17.80 12.79
C PHE A 57 5.76 17.80 13.81
N MET A 58 7.02 17.88 13.35
CA MET A 58 8.22 17.82 14.21
C MET A 58 8.29 16.53 15.05
N LEU A 59 7.74 15.42 14.53
CA LEU A 59 7.90 14.12 15.16
C LEU A 59 9.30 13.56 14.88
N PRO A 60 9.85 12.73 15.78
CA PRO A 60 11.01 11.92 15.45
C PRO A 60 10.70 11.06 14.21
N GLY A 61 11.73 10.65 13.47
CA GLY A 61 11.53 9.90 12.22
C GLY A 61 10.58 8.70 12.40
N LEU A 62 9.50 8.67 11.60
CA LEU A 62 8.40 7.70 11.73
C LEU A 62 8.87 6.27 11.50
N MET A 63 9.79 6.08 10.55
CA MET A 63 10.47 4.81 10.31
C MET A 63 11.94 5.09 10.07
N THR A 64 12.79 4.16 10.50
CA THR A 64 14.23 4.24 10.24
C THR A 64 14.53 3.92 8.77
N THR A 65 15.70 4.31 8.30
CA THR A 65 16.17 4.02 6.92
C THR A 65 16.08 2.53 6.60
N TRP A 66 16.42 1.66 7.55
CA TRP A 66 16.34 0.22 7.39
C TRP A 66 14.90 -0.28 7.22
N GLN A 67 13.97 0.24 8.03
CA GLN A 67 12.55 -0.11 7.91
C GLN A 67 11.98 0.35 6.57
N VAL A 68 12.32 1.56 6.12
CA VAL A 68 11.90 2.06 4.80
C VAL A 68 12.46 1.18 3.68
N LEU A 69 13.73 0.77 3.77
CA LEU A 69 14.34 -0.13 2.78
C LEU A 69 13.65 -1.50 2.75
N TRP A 70 13.34 -2.07 3.93
CA TRP A 70 12.56 -3.30 4.05
C TRP A 70 11.21 -3.20 3.33
N PHE A 71 10.49 -2.09 3.51
CA PHE A 71 9.22 -1.87 2.81
C PHE A 71 9.39 -1.71 1.30
N CYS A 72 10.30 -0.84 0.87
CA CYS A 72 10.48 -0.49 -0.54
C CYS A 72 11.08 -1.62 -1.38
N CYS A 73 11.99 -2.41 -0.82
CA CYS A 73 12.73 -3.44 -1.56
C CYS A 73 12.11 -4.83 -1.42
N ILE A 74 11.43 -5.13 -0.31
CA ILE A 74 10.94 -6.49 -0.03
C ILE A 74 9.42 -6.51 0.05
N VAL A 75 8.82 -5.78 0.99
CA VAL A 75 7.36 -5.87 1.24
C VAL A 75 6.53 -5.45 0.03
N ILE A 76 6.72 -4.22 -0.47
CA ILE A 76 5.89 -3.67 -1.54
C ILE A 76 6.11 -4.44 -2.85
N PRO A 77 7.36 -4.73 -3.29
CA PRO A 77 7.59 -5.51 -4.49
C PRO A 77 7.03 -6.94 -4.40
N ALA A 78 7.16 -7.61 -3.25
CA ALA A 78 6.61 -8.96 -3.08
C ALA A 78 5.08 -8.98 -3.24
N ILE A 79 4.37 -8.04 -2.60
CA ILE A 79 2.91 -7.90 -2.77
C ILE A 79 2.60 -7.55 -4.23
N SER A 80 3.32 -6.60 -4.82
CA SER A 80 3.11 -6.15 -6.20
C SER A 80 3.26 -7.29 -7.23
N ILE A 81 4.30 -8.11 -7.12
CA ILE A 81 4.54 -9.27 -8.01
C ILE A 81 3.45 -10.32 -7.83
N SER A 82 3.02 -10.59 -6.60
CA SER A 82 1.97 -11.58 -6.33
C SER A 82 0.61 -11.25 -6.98
N LEU A 83 0.33 -9.96 -7.21
CA LEU A 83 -0.86 -9.50 -7.92
C LEU A 83 -0.87 -9.91 -9.40
N MET A 84 0.29 -10.18 -9.99
CA MET A 84 0.41 -10.59 -11.39
C MET A 84 -0.09 -12.02 -11.64
N ALA A 85 0.03 -12.89 -10.64
CA ALA A 85 -0.27 -14.33 -10.74
C ALA A 85 -1.78 -14.65 -10.60
N LYS A 86 -2.64 -13.84 -11.23
CA LYS A 86 -4.09 -14.06 -11.23
C LYS A 86 -4.52 -14.96 -12.40
N PRO A 87 -5.60 -15.75 -12.25
CA PRO A 87 -6.11 -16.58 -13.34
C PRO A 87 -6.66 -15.72 -14.50
N LEU A 88 -6.60 -16.28 -15.71
CA LEU A 88 -7.01 -15.62 -16.95
C LEU A 88 -8.50 -15.22 -16.92
N ASP A 89 -8.77 -13.92 -17.04
CA ASP A 89 -10.12 -13.39 -17.20
C ASP A 89 -10.56 -13.45 -18.67
N MET A 90 -11.52 -14.33 -18.99
CA MET A 90 -12.04 -14.52 -20.34
C MET A 90 -12.77 -13.30 -20.90
N ASP A 91 -13.25 -12.39 -20.05
CA ASP A 91 -13.96 -11.18 -20.48
C ASP A 91 -13.02 -10.03 -20.90
N VAL A 92 -11.70 -10.23 -20.77
CA VAL A 92 -10.69 -9.25 -21.21
C VAL A 92 -10.87 -8.89 -22.68
N MET A 93 -11.29 -9.85 -23.51
CA MET A 93 -11.41 -9.63 -24.94
C MET A 93 -12.61 -8.75 -25.33
N LYS A 94 -13.64 -8.70 -24.48
CA LYS A 94 -14.83 -7.85 -24.67
C LYS A 94 -14.54 -6.37 -24.40
N LYS A 95 -13.44 -6.06 -23.70
CA LYS A 95 -13.05 -4.68 -23.41
C LYS A 95 -12.42 -4.08 -24.68
N PRO A 96 -12.84 -2.89 -25.14
CA PRO A 96 -12.16 -2.20 -26.23
C PRO A 96 -10.67 -1.97 -25.89
N GLN A 97 -9.82 -1.96 -26.91
CA GLN A 97 -8.42 -1.58 -26.73
C GLN A 97 -8.34 -0.10 -26.35
N GLY A 98 -7.54 0.20 -25.32
CA GLY A 98 -7.26 1.58 -24.94
C GLY A 98 -6.56 2.27 -26.11
N LYS A 99 -7.06 3.44 -26.50
CA LYS A 99 -6.34 4.29 -27.46
C LYS A 99 -5.10 4.81 -26.75
N ILE A 100 -3.93 4.77 -27.39
CA ILE A 100 -2.74 5.46 -26.89
C ILE A 100 -3.08 6.95 -26.85
N GLN A 101 -3.43 7.45 -25.66
CA GLN A 101 -3.69 8.86 -25.45
C GLN A 101 -2.33 9.52 -25.17
N THR A 102 -1.82 10.22 -26.17
CA THR A 102 -0.56 10.98 -26.08
C THR A 102 -0.71 12.27 -25.26
N VAL A 103 -1.94 12.66 -24.93
CA VAL A 103 -2.24 13.89 -24.18
C VAL A 103 -2.82 13.53 -22.81
N VAL A 104 -2.11 13.90 -21.75
CA VAL A 104 -2.59 13.75 -20.38
C VAL A 104 -3.68 14.77 -20.13
N ASN A 105 -4.92 14.31 -19.93
CA ASN A 105 -6.01 15.21 -19.55
C ASN A 105 -5.90 15.53 -18.05
N LEU A 106 -5.69 16.81 -17.71
CA LEU A 106 -5.57 17.31 -16.34
C LEU A 106 -6.74 16.85 -15.44
N ASN A 107 -7.97 16.87 -15.96
CA ASN A 107 -9.15 16.45 -15.21
C ASN A 107 -9.11 14.94 -14.89
N GLY A 108 -8.55 14.14 -15.80
CA GLY A 108 -8.30 12.72 -15.58
C GLY A 108 -7.20 12.48 -14.54
N ALA A 109 -6.12 13.26 -14.59
CA ALA A 109 -5.03 13.19 -13.62
C ALA A 109 -5.50 13.57 -12.21
N ILE A 110 -6.27 14.65 -12.05
CA ILE A 110 -6.87 15.06 -10.76
C ILE A 110 -7.78 13.95 -10.22
N PHE A 111 -8.62 13.35 -11.06
CA PHE A 111 -9.49 12.24 -10.65
C PHE A 111 -8.68 11.01 -10.18
N VAL A 112 -7.59 10.68 -10.90
CA VAL A 112 -6.65 9.61 -10.52
C VAL A 112 -6.02 9.93 -9.17
N ILE A 113 -5.43 11.12 -9.01
CA ILE A 113 -4.79 11.54 -7.75
C ILE A 113 -5.79 11.49 -6.59
N TRP A 114 -7.01 11.98 -6.80
CA TRP A 114 -8.07 11.92 -5.79
C TRP A 114 -8.45 10.48 -5.42
N CYS A 115 -8.66 9.62 -6.41
CA CYS A 115 -9.06 8.23 -6.21
C CYS A 115 -7.96 7.43 -5.50
N TYR A 116 -6.69 7.61 -5.86
CA TYR A 116 -5.60 6.89 -5.20
C TYR A 116 -5.24 7.52 -3.86
N GLY A 117 -5.16 8.85 -3.77
CA GLY A 117 -4.89 9.56 -2.51
C GLY A 117 -5.92 9.24 -1.43
N SER A 118 -7.21 9.19 -1.79
CA SER A 118 -8.27 8.88 -0.82
C SER A 118 -8.21 7.44 -0.25
N LYS A 119 -7.61 6.47 -0.96
CA LYS A 119 -7.40 5.11 -0.43
C LYS A 119 -6.36 5.10 0.70
N PHE A 120 -5.33 5.94 0.61
CA PHE A 120 -4.25 6.03 1.60
C PHE A 120 -4.47 7.11 2.66
N LEU A 121 -5.45 8.00 2.47
CA LEU A 121 -5.74 9.10 3.40
C LEU A 121 -5.98 8.61 4.82
N LEU A 122 -6.78 7.55 5.00
CA LEU A 122 -7.04 7.00 6.33
C LEU A 122 -5.77 6.40 6.95
N THR A 123 -4.91 5.77 6.15
CA THR A 123 -3.60 5.28 6.60
C THR A 123 -2.75 6.43 7.13
N PHE A 124 -2.69 7.56 6.43
CA PHE A 124 -1.94 8.75 6.90
C PHE A 124 -2.44 9.25 8.25
N VAL A 125 -3.76 9.38 8.40
CA VAL A 125 -4.37 9.85 9.66
C VAL A 125 -4.11 8.86 10.79
N VAL A 126 -4.36 7.57 10.56
CA VAL A 126 -4.25 6.53 11.60
C VAL A 126 -2.81 6.36 12.06
N VAL A 127 -1.86 6.23 11.13
CA VAL A 127 -0.44 6.00 11.46
C VAL A 127 0.15 7.21 12.20
N THR A 128 -0.20 8.43 11.78
CA THR A 128 0.27 9.64 12.47
C THR A 128 -0.36 9.78 13.85
N ALA A 129 -1.68 9.55 13.97
CA ALA A 129 -2.39 9.64 15.24
C ALA A 129 -1.94 8.57 16.24
N SER A 130 -1.72 7.33 15.79
CA SER A 130 -1.21 6.27 16.65
C SER A 130 0.22 6.55 17.11
N TYR A 131 1.05 7.17 16.28
CA TYR A 131 2.40 7.55 16.68
C TYR A 131 2.42 8.66 17.72
N ILE A 132 1.71 9.77 17.46
CA ILE A 132 1.54 10.88 18.41
C ILE A 132 0.99 10.35 19.74
N GLY A 133 -0.03 9.50 19.68
CA GLY A 133 -0.66 8.90 20.85
C GLY A 133 0.29 8.03 21.68
N THR A 134 1.11 7.21 21.03
CA THR A 134 2.09 6.35 21.69
C THR A 134 3.15 7.20 22.38
N LEU A 135 3.73 8.18 21.67
CA LEU A 135 4.72 9.10 22.24
C LEU A 135 4.14 9.95 23.37
N SER A 136 2.90 10.41 23.24
CA SER A 136 2.22 11.18 24.30
C SER A 136 2.00 10.34 25.56
N SER A 137 1.55 9.09 25.40
CA SER A 137 1.41 8.16 26.52
C SER A 137 2.74 7.89 27.21
N HIS A 138 3.80 7.69 26.44
CA HIS A 138 5.14 7.49 27.00
C HIS A 138 5.66 8.75 27.68
N CYS A 139 5.49 9.94 27.08
CA CYS A 139 5.90 11.21 27.68
C CYS A 139 5.25 11.43 29.05
N ASN A 140 3.94 11.19 29.15
CA ASN A 140 3.23 11.29 30.43
C ASN A 140 3.76 10.30 31.47
N GLN A 141 4.10 9.07 31.09
CA GLN A 141 4.69 8.09 32.00
C GLN A 141 6.10 8.53 32.46
N MET A 142 6.93 9.07 31.56
CA MET A 142 8.25 9.62 31.90
C MET A 142 8.12 10.78 32.90
N CYS A 143 7.21 11.72 32.66
CA CYS A 143 7.07 12.91 33.50
C CYS A 143 6.41 12.64 34.86
N ILE A 144 5.76 11.50 35.06
CA ILE A 144 5.34 11.04 36.39
C ILE A 144 6.53 10.50 37.18
N ALA A 145 7.48 9.84 36.50
CA ALA A 145 8.64 9.21 37.14
C ALA A 145 9.78 10.19 37.46
N LEU A 146 9.94 11.26 36.68
CA LEU A 146 11.00 12.26 36.88
C LEU A 146 10.42 13.59 37.42
N PRO A 147 11.00 14.18 38.49
CA PRO A 147 10.68 15.55 38.89
C PRO A 147 11.14 16.54 37.81
N ASN A 148 10.41 17.65 37.62
CA ASN A 148 10.69 18.72 36.63
C ASN A 148 10.64 18.32 35.14
N CYS A 149 9.75 17.39 34.78
CA CYS A 149 9.49 17.00 33.40
C CYS A 149 8.18 17.61 32.88
N THR A 150 8.20 18.17 31.66
CA THR A 150 7.00 18.66 30.97
C THR A 150 6.91 18.11 29.54
N CYS A 151 5.69 17.82 29.06
CA CYS A 151 5.46 17.34 27.69
C CYS A 151 5.09 18.50 26.78
N ALA A 152 6.06 19.05 26.04
CA ALA A 152 5.79 20.02 24.99
C ALA A 152 5.08 19.37 23.80
N PHE A 153 4.16 20.12 23.17
CA PHE A 153 3.36 19.65 22.03
C PHE A 153 2.67 18.29 22.24
N LEU A 154 2.35 17.91 23.49
CA LEU A 154 1.75 16.63 23.91
C LEU A 154 2.65 15.38 23.83
N PHE A 155 3.73 15.39 23.05
CA PHE A 155 4.54 14.19 22.80
C PHE A 155 6.06 14.39 22.92
N HIS A 156 6.55 15.61 23.15
CA HIS A 156 7.98 15.90 23.27
C HIS A 156 8.36 16.11 24.75
N PRO A 157 9.17 15.22 25.36
CA PRO A 157 9.60 15.40 26.74
C PRO A 157 10.65 16.50 26.84
N ILE A 158 10.45 17.43 27.78
CA ILE A 158 11.42 18.45 28.18
C ILE A 158 11.76 18.19 29.64
N LEU A 159 13.03 17.87 29.91
CA LEU A 159 13.55 17.69 31.26
C LEU A 159 14.36 18.93 31.66
N LEU A 160 13.92 19.61 32.72
CA LEU A 160 14.63 20.75 33.32
C LEU A 160 15.52 20.26 34.47
N ASN A 161 16.82 20.10 34.20
CA ASN A 161 17.82 19.93 35.26
C ASN A 161 18.55 21.26 35.49
N ASP A 162 18.99 21.53 36.73
CA ASP A 162 19.56 22.81 37.22
C ASP A 162 20.73 23.41 36.39
N SER A 163 21.23 22.73 35.35
CA SER A 163 22.24 23.25 34.41
C SER A 163 22.11 22.79 32.95
N MET A 164 21.16 21.91 32.62
CA MET A 164 21.04 21.30 31.29
C MET A 164 19.56 21.10 30.91
N LEU A 165 19.17 21.63 29.75
CA LEU A 165 17.90 21.33 29.10
C LEU A 165 18.10 20.10 28.21
N THR A 166 17.49 18.98 28.58
CA THR A 166 17.43 17.79 27.72
C THR A 166 16.08 17.78 27.03
N GLU A 167 16.10 18.04 25.72
CA GLU A 167 14.92 18.13 24.87
C GLU A 167 14.86 16.92 23.93
N GLY A 168 13.71 16.25 23.90
CA GLY A 168 13.38 15.28 22.88
C GLY A 168 13.65 13.82 23.22
N TRP A 169 13.36 12.98 22.23
CA TRP A 169 13.54 11.53 22.32
C TRP A 169 14.95 11.18 21.87
N ASP A 170 15.68 10.49 22.72
CA ASP A 170 16.95 9.86 22.32
C ASP A 170 16.63 8.72 21.33
N GLU A 171 17.32 8.75 20.19
CA GLU A 171 17.06 7.85 19.07
C GLU A 171 17.32 6.37 19.40
N ASN A 172 18.21 6.11 20.36
CA ASN A 172 18.60 4.77 20.79
C ASN A 172 17.74 4.23 21.92
N LYS A 173 16.79 5.03 22.44
CA LYS A 173 15.89 4.56 23.48
C LYS A 173 14.89 3.56 22.91
N TRP A 174 14.66 2.52 23.68
CA TRP A 174 13.73 1.46 23.38
C TRP A 174 12.30 1.96 23.07
N THR A 175 11.84 3.06 23.70
CA THR A 175 10.50 3.64 23.50
C THR A 175 10.25 3.95 22.04
N LEU A 176 11.24 4.56 21.39
CA LEU A 176 11.18 4.98 20.01
C LEU A 176 11.26 3.77 19.07
N HIS A 177 12.14 2.82 19.38
CA HIS A 177 12.27 1.58 18.63
C HIS A 177 10.97 0.76 18.64
N VAL A 178 10.35 0.58 19.80
CA VAL A 178 9.08 -0.16 19.96
C VAL A 178 7.92 0.57 19.26
N SER A 179 7.83 1.89 19.41
CA SER A 179 6.81 2.70 18.73
C SER A 179 6.89 2.54 17.20
N ARG A 180 8.10 2.66 16.63
CA ARG A 180 8.35 2.48 15.19
C ARG A 180 7.99 1.07 14.72
N LEU A 181 8.28 0.05 15.53
CA LEU A 181 7.96 -1.35 15.23
C LEU A 181 6.45 -1.61 15.14
N ILE A 182 5.67 -1.03 16.06
CA ILE A 182 4.20 -1.10 16.05
C ILE A 182 3.65 -0.42 14.79
N LEU A 183 4.18 0.76 14.45
CA LEU A 183 3.76 1.49 13.26
C LEU A 183 4.09 0.76 11.96
N CYS A 184 5.26 0.10 11.89
CA CYS A 184 5.60 -0.77 10.77
C CYS A 184 4.56 -1.87 10.61
N PHE A 185 4.15 -2.51 11.71
CA PHE A 185 3.12 -3.55 11.65
C PHE A 185 1.76 -3.00 11.18
N ILE A 186 1.31 -1.86 11.72
CA ILE A 186 0.06 -1.20 11.28
C ILE A 186 0.12 -0.83 9.79
N THR A 187 1.24 -0.25 9.34
CA THR A 187 1.44 0.14 7.93
C THR A 187 1.42 -1.07 7.01
N LEU A 188 2.07 -2.18 7.40
CA LEU A 188 2.02 -3.44 6.66
C LEU A 188 0.58 -3.94 6.51
N LEU A 189 -0.20 -3.95 7.59
CA LEU A 189 -1.60 -4.37 7.54
C LEU A 189 -2.44 -3.50 6.61
N HIS A 190 -2.27 -2.17 6.65
CA HIS A 190 -2.95 -1.28 5.72
C HIS A 190 -2.57 -1.54 4.27
N PHE A 191 -1.28 -1.75 3.97
CA PHE A 191 -0.83 -2.05 2.61
C PHE A 191 -1.39 -3.38 2.09
N VAL A 192 -1.45 -4.40 2.95
CA VAL A 192 -2.11 -5.67 2.65
C VAL A 192 -3.59 -5.46 2.34
N VAL A 193 -4.32 -4.75 3.21
CA VAL A 193 -5.74 -4.46 3.01
C VAL A 193 -5.98 -3.70 1.71
N ILE A 194 -5.20 -2.65 1.44
CA ILE A 194 -5.32 -1.86 0.21
C ILE A 194 -5.03 -2.73 -1.02
N SER A 195 -4.06 -3.66 -0.95
CA SER A 195 -3.71 -4.55 -2.06
C SER A 195 -4.87 -5.46 -2.51
N THR A 196 -5.80 -5.80 -1.61
CA THR A 196 -7.01 -6.59 -1.95
C THR A 196 -7.85 -5.90 -3.02
N GLY A 197 -7.87 -4.56 -3.02
CA GLY A 197 -8.58 -3.74 -3.99
C GLY A 197 -7.99 -3.83 -5.40
N PHE A 198 -6.71 -4.18 -5.53
CA PHE A 198 -5.97 -4.25 -6.80
C PHE A 198 -6.02 -5.64 -7.46
N ILE A 199 -6.36 -6.71 -6.73
CA ILE A 199 -6.51 -8.07 -7.28
C ILE A 199 -7.60 -8.10 -8.37
N HIS A 200 -8.82 -7.66 -7.99
CA HIS A 200 -9.97 -7.56 -8.89
C HIS A 200 -10.39 -6.11 -9.05
N ARG A 201 -9.79 -5.40 -10.00
CA ARG A 201 -10.06 -3.97 -10.21
C ARG A 201 -11.51 -3.66 -10.63
N ASP A 202 -12.14 -4.56 -11.38
CA ASP A 202 -13.48 -4.34 -11.95
C ASP A 202 -14.63 -4.85 -11.08
N HIS A 203 -14.32 -5.60 -10.01
CA HIS A 203 -15.31 -6.22 -9.13
C HIS A 203 -15.07 -5.84 -7.68
N LEU A 204 -16.15 -5.59 -6.94
CA LEU A 204 -16.08 -5.41 -5.50
C LEU A 204 -15.64 -6.71 -4.82
N MET A 205 -15.02 -6.61 -3.65
CA MET A 205 -14.57 -7.78 -2.88
C MET A 205 -15.73 -8.74 -2.57
N PHE A 206 -16.94 -8.20 -2.36
CA PHE A 206 -18.16 -8.98 -2.11
C PHE A 206 -18.62 -9.81 -3.33
N GLN A 207 -18.21 -9.44 -4.54
CA GLN A 207 -18.59 -10.16 -5.76
C GLN A 207 -17.56 -11.21 -6.15
N LYS A 208 -16.27 -10.88 -5.99
CA LYS A 208 -15.15 -11.79 -6.22
C LYS A 208 -14.17 -11.64 -5.07
N PRO A 209 -14.05 -12.66 -4.20
CA PRO A 209 -13.21 -12.55 -3.03
C PRO A 209 -11.72 -12.52 -3.42
N ALA A 210 -10.92 -11.84 -2.60
CA ALA A 210 -9.47 -11.69 -2.81
C ALA A 210 -8.69 -13.02 -2.72
N HIS A 211 -9.19 -13.99 -1.96
CA HIS A 211 -8.52 -15.27 -1.73
C HIS A 211 -8.46 -16.20 -2.96
N SER A 212 -9.09 -15.82 -4.08
CA SER A 212 -8.99 -16.60 -5.32
C SER A 212 -7.56 -16.64 -5.89
N ASN A 213 -6.73 -15.65 -5.57
CA ASN A 213 -5.31 -15.64 -5.92
C ASN A 213 -4.49 -16.23 -4.77
N LEU A 214 -4.16 -17.52 -4.88
CA LEU A 214 -3.37 -18.25 -3.88
C LEU A 214 -1.95 -17.69 -3.72
N TYR A 215 -1.33 -17.19 -4.80
CA TYR A 215 0.01 -16.60 -4.73
C TYR A 215 0.02 -15.33 -3.89
N TRP A 216 -0.95 -14.44 -4.12
CA TRP A 216 -1.14 -13.26 -3.28
C TRP A 216 -1.39 -13.65 -1.82
N LEU A 217 -2.28 -14.61 -1.58
CA LEU A 217 -2.59 -15.07 -0.22
C LEU A 217 -1.36 -15.62 0.50
N ALA A 218 -0.57 -16.46 -0.17
CA ALA A 218 0.67 -17.00 0.36
C ALA A 218 1.67 -15.90 0.69
N THR A 219 1.91 -14.96 -0.23
CA THR A 219 2.85 -13.85 0.01
C THR A 219 2.43 -12.96 1.19
N VAL A 220 1.15 -12.62 1.31
CA VAL A 220 0.62 -11.84 2.44
C VAL A 220 0.83 -12.58 3.75
N PHE A 221 0.51 -13.87 3.80
CA PHE A 221 0.69 -14.68 5.00
C PHE A 221 2.18 -14.74 5.40
N THR A 222 3.07 -14.99 4.43
CA THR A 222 4.52 -15.01 4.68
C THR A 222 5.03 -13.66 5.20
N LEU A 223 4.60 -12.54 4.60
CA LEU A 223 5.04 -11.20 5.03
C LEU A 223 4.56 -10.86 6.44
N ILE A 224 3.29 -11.17 6.77
CA ILE A 224 2.76 -10.96 8.13
C ILE A 224 3.51 -11.83 9.13
N ALA A 225 3.77 -13.11 8.80
CA ALA A 225 4.50 -14.03 9.65
C ALA A 225 5.93 -13.52 9.90
N VAL A 226 6.68 -13.17 8.85
CA VAL A 226 8.05 -12.63 8.97
C VAL A 226 8.06 -11.35 9.82
N GLN A 227 7.13 -10.42 9.56
CA GLN A 227 7.05 -9.20 10.36
C GLN A 227 6.72 -9.50 11.82
N SER A 228 5.81 -10.44 12.11
CA SER A 228 5.46 -10.82 13.49
C SER A 228 6.62 -11.50 14.22
N VAL A 229 7.39 -12.36 13.54
CA VAL A 229 8.56 -13.00 14.13
C VAL A 229 9.62 -11.95 14.43
N TYR A 230 9.88 -11.03 13.49
CA TYR A 230 10.80 -9.92 13.71
C TYR A 230 10.37 -9.04 14.89
N THR A 231 9.08 -8.66 14.97
CA THR A 231 8.59 -7.83 16.07
C THR A 231 8.72 -8.53 17.42
N ILE A 232 8.40 -9.82 17.49
CA ILE A 232 8.52 -10.63 18.71
C ILE A 232 9.98 -10.75 19.15
N ILE A 233 10.90 -11.07 18.24
CA ILE A 233 12.33 -11.21 18.55
C ILE A 233 12.88 -9.88 19.10
N VAL A 234 12.60 -8.77 18.42
CA VAL A 234 13.06 -7.45 18.88
C VAL A 234 12.48 -7.11 20.25
N LEU A 235 11.20 -7.37 20.48
CA LEU A 235 10.57 -7.16 21.79
C LEU A 235 11.18 -8.04 22.89
N MET A 236 11.56 -9.29 22.58
CA MET A 236 12.23 -10.19 23.53
C MET A 236 13.63 -9.69 23.87
N VAL A 237 14.43 -9.35 22.86
CA VAL A 237 15.81 -8.85 23.04
C VAL A 237 15.84 -7.54 23.82
N VAL A 238 14.92 -6.62 23.51
CA VAL A 238 14.80 -5.34 24.22
C VAL A 238 14.38 -5.57 25.67
N ARG A 239 13.43 -6.48 25.92
CA ARG A 239 12.96 -6.81 27.28
C ARG A 239 14.06 -7.40 28.16
N GLU A 240 15.04 -8.10 27.59
CA GLU A 240 16.16 -8.69 28.35
C GLU A 240 17.27 -7.68 28.66
N ASN A 241 17.49 -6.68 27.79
CA ASN A 241 18.61 -5.75 27.93
C ASN A 241 18.29 -4.51 28.80
N GLU A 242 17.04 -4.08 28.87
CA GLU A 242 16.65 -2.88 29.60
C GLU A 242 15.80 -3.21 30.84
N TYR A 243 16.46 -3.22 32.01
CA TYR A 243 15.85 -3.62 33.28
C TYR A 243 14.97 -2.55 33.95
N ASP A 244 15.13 -1.26 33.63
CA ASP A 244 14.61 -0.15 34.46
C ASP A 244 13.50 0.73 33.86
N GLU A 245 13.28 0.73 32.54
CA GLU A 245 12.20 1.52 31.93
C GLU A 245 11.16 0.58 31.32
N LYS A 246 10.10 0.26 32.08
CA LYS A 246 8.96 -0.55 31.59
C LYS A 246 7.79 0.34 31.20
N TYR A 247 7.94 1.12 30.14
CA TYR A 247 6.84 1.87 29.53
C TYR A 247 5.88 0.94 28.78
N VAL A 248 4.73 0.70 29.39
CA VAL A 248 3.74 -0.21 28.81
C VAL A 248 3.15 0.42 27.54
N VAL A 249 3.22 -0.32 26.44
CA VAL A 249 2.56 0.07 25.19
C VAL A 249 1.05 0.20 25.47
N PRO A 250 0.44 1.36 25.20
CA PRO A 250 -0.98 1.54 25.42
C PRO A 250 -1.82 0.56 24.57
N LEU A 251 -2.63 -0.26 25.24
CA LEU A 251 -3.53 -1.23 24.58
C LEU A 251 -4.46 -0.56 23.56
N TRP A 252 -4.88 0.68 23.84
CA TRP A 252 -5.75 1.44 22.94
C TRP A 252 -5.11 1.67 21.56
N VAL A 253 -3.78 1.84 21.48
CA VAL A 253 -3.07 2.01 20.20
C VAL A 253 -3.10 0.73 19.39
N ILE A 254 -2.92 -0.42 20.03
CA ILE A 254 -2.97 -1.74 19.38
C ILE A 254 -4.39 -2.01 18.87
N ILE A 255 -5.40 -1.77 19.70
CA ILE A 255 -6.81 -1.94 19.33
C ILE A 255 -7.19 -0.99 18.19
N PHE A 256 -6.78 0.27 18.29
CA PHE A 256 -7.03 1.28 17.24
C PHE A 256 -6.34 0.90 15.93
N GLY A 257 -5.08 0.45 15.99
CA GLY A 257 -4.35 -0.06 14.83
C GLY A 257 -5.04 -1.28 14.19
N ALA A 258 -5.49 -2.24 14.98
CA ALA A 258 -6.22 -3.40 14.47
C ALA A 258 -7.56 -2.99 13.84
N LEU A 259 -8.36 -2.18 14.53
CA LEU A 259 -9.66 -1.70 14.05
C LEU A 259 -9.54 -0.86 12.77
N SER A 260 -8.47 -0.06 12.68
CA SER A 260 -8.23 0.80 11.52
C SER A 260 -8.08 0.03 10.21
N SER A 261 -7.60 -1.22 10.26
CA SER A 261 -7.49 -2.07 9.07
C SER A 261 -8.85 -2.34 8.44
N PHE A 262 -9.89 -2.52 9.26
CA PHE A 262 -11.27 -2.62 8.78
C PHE A 262 -11.77 -1.29 8.19
N GLY A 263 -11.44 -0.16 8.83
CA GLY A 263 -11.76 1.17 8.30
C GLY A 263 -11.14 1.41 6.92
N VAL A 264 -9.86 1.06 6.75
CA VAL A 264 -9.14 1.18 5.47
C VAL A 264 -9.77 0.28 4.41
N LEU A 265 -10.22 -0.91 4.78
CA LEU A 265 -10.94 -1.81 3.87
C LEU A 265 -12.23 -1.17 3.36
N ILE A 266 -13.05 -0.62 4.26
CA ILE A 266 -14.33 0.01 3.93
C ILE A 266 -14.12 1.19 2.99
N ILE A 267 -13.20 2.10 3.33
CA ILE A 267 -12.91 3.28 2.50
C ILE A 267 -12.36 2.86 1.13
N SER A 268 -11.43 1.89 1.11
CA SER A 268 -10.86 1.39 -0.14
C SER A 268 -11.93 0.80 -1.07
N GLU A 269 -12.87 0.02 -0.54
CA GLU A 269 -13.98 -0.53 -1.31
C GLU A 269 -14.99 0.54 -1.75
N MET A 270 -15.27 1.56 -0.92
CA MET A 270 -16.12 2.70 -1.31
C MET A 270 -15.51 3.48 -2.47
N VAL A 271 -14.21 3.80 -2.40
CA VAL A 271 -13.50 4.49 -3.47
C VAL A 271 -13.45 3.64 -4.73
N LYS A 272 -13.16 2.35 -4.59
CA LYS A 272 -13.18 1.38 -5.70
C LYS A 272 -14.56 1.28 -6.36
N LYS A 273 -15.66 1.32 -5.60
CA LYS A 273 -17.02 1.35 -6.15
C LYS A 273 -17.22 2.56 -7.08
N GLN A 274 -16.70 3.72 -6.69
CA GLN A 274 -16.75 4.93 -7.51
C GLN A 274 -15.85 4.82 -8.74
N GLU A 275 -14.64 4.25 -8.60
CA GLU A 275 -13.73 3.96 -9.71
C GLU A 275 -14.41 3.08 -10.77
N ILE A 276 -15.04 1.96 -10.35
CA ILE A 276 -15.76 1.04 -11.23
C ILE A 276 -16.91 1.75 -11.94
N LYS A 277 -17.68 2.59 -11.24
CA LYS A 277 -18.80 3.35 -11.82
C LYS A 277 -18.32 4.28 -12.93
N VAL A 278 -17.22 4.99 -12.72
CA VAL A 278 -16.62 5.89 -13.71
C VAL A 278 -16.03 5.10 -14.87
N ASN A 279 -15.29 4.02 -14.60
CA ASN A 279 -14.69 3.18 -15.64
C ASN A 279 -15.76 2.56 -16.56
N LYS A 280 -16.88 2.10 -16.01
CA LYS A 280 -18.03 1.61 -16.81
C LYS A 280 -18.58 2.68 -17.75
N ARG A 281 -18.66 3.95 -17.32
CA ARG A 281 -19.09 5.06 -18.18
C ARG A 281 -18.08 5.34 -19.29
N PHE A 282 -16.80 5.33 -18.95
CA PHE A 282 -15.71 5.50 -19.91
C PHE A 282 -15.71 4.40 -20.97
N LEU A 283 -15.85 3.13 -20.55
CA LEU A 283 -15.91 1.99 -21.46
C LEU A 283 -17.11 2.06 -22.42
N LYS A 284 -18.27 2.51 -21.92
CA LYS A 284 -19.46 2.74 -22.76
C LYS A 284 -19.20 3.82 -23.81
N ARG A 285 -18.60 4.94 -23.44
CA ARG A 285 -18.22 6.02 -24.39
C ARG A 285 -17.22 5.51 -25.43
N ALA A 286 -16.16 4.83 -25.00
CA ALA A 286 -15.18 4.25 -25.90
C ALA A 286 -15.83 3.28 -26.90
N ARG A 287 -16.76 2.42 -26.44
CA ARG A 287 -17.48 1.50 -27.33
C ARG A 287 -18.33 2.23 -28.38
N LEU A 288 -18.99 3.33 -28.00
CA LEU A 288 -19.75 4.16 -28.94
C LEU A 288 -18.83 4.82 -29.98
N ASP A 289 -17.68 5.36 -29.55
CA ASP A 289 -16.69 5.96 -30.46
C ASP A 289 -16.10 4.94 -31.45
N PHE A 290 -15.85 3.71 -31.00
CA PHE A 290 -15.42 2.63 -31.89
C PHE A 290 -16.51 2.27 -32.90
N GLY A 291 -17.76 2.12 -32.44
CA GLY A 291 -18.90 1.77 -33.30
C GLY A 291 -19.20 2.82 -34.37
N THR A 292 -19.12 4.10 -34.01
CA THR A 292 -19.34 5.19 -34.98
C THR A 292 -18.22 5.29 -36.00
N LYS A 293 -16.95 5.11 -35.63
CA LYS A 293 -15.84 5.18 -36.61
C LYS A 293 -15.79 3.99 -37.57
N LEU A 294 -16.15 2.79 -37.12
CA LEU A 294 -16.25 1.61 -38.00
C LEU A 294 -17.48 1.68 -38.90
N GLY A 295 -18.63 2.11 -38.37
CA GLY A 295 -19.87 2.25 -39.15
C GLY A 295 -19.87 3.41 -40.14
N MET A 296 -19.03 4.44 -39.93
CA MET A 296 -18.93 5.60 -40.83
C MET A 296 -17.88 5.41 -41.94
N ASN A 297 -16.99 4.41 -41.80
CA ASN A 297 -15.92 4.11 -42.76
C ASN A 297 -16.10 2.74 -43.47
N SER A 298 -17.19 2.02 -43.23
CA SER A 298 -17.52 0.83 -44.05
C SER A 298 -18.23 1.29 -45.33
N PRO A 299 -17.66 1.07 -46.53
CA PRO A 299 -18.39 1.29 -47.77
C PRO A 299 -19.56 0.28 -47.81
N PHE A 300 -20.76 0.78 -48.10
CA PHE A 300 -21.86 -0.06 -48.59
C PHE A 300 -21.53 -0.58 -49.99
#